data_AF-A0A1B2Z5L5-F1
#
_entry.id   AF-A0A1B2Z5L5-F1
#
_cell.length_a   1.000
_cell.length_b   1.000
_cell.length_c   1.000
_cell.angle_alpha   90.00
_cell.angle_beta   90.00
_cell.angle_gamma   90.00
#
_symmetry.space_group_name_H-M   'P 1'
#
loop_
_entity.id
_entity.type
_entity.pdbx_description
1 polymer ?
#
loop_
_entity_poly.entity_id
_entity_poly.type
_entity_poly.pdbx_seq_one_letter_code
_entity_poly.pdbx_strand_id
1 'polypeptide(L)'
;MYLIFDTETTGLPKKWKSPITDTDNWPRCIQIAWQLHDELGELIESQDFLIRTDGFNIPYDAEQIHGISTQLADENGISLSELLEKFNIALSKTKFVVGQNVGFDLNIMGCEFHRLGIETNLNKLPLLDTCTEKTAALCQIPGGRGGKFKLPWD
;
A
#
# COMPACT_ATOMS: atom_id res chain seq x y z
N MET A 1 1.43 10.53 15.28
CA MET A 1 2.26 10.25 14.10
C MET A 1 1.39 9.64 13.03
N TYR A 2 1.53 10.16 11.81
CA TYR A 2 0.81 9.73 10.62
C TYR A 2 1.76 8.91 9.74
N LEU A 3 1.36 7.71 9.37
CA LEU A 3 2.10 6.89 8.42
C LEU A 3 1.36 6.93 7.08
N ILE A 4 2.00 7.54 6.09
CA ILE A 4 1.53 7.53 4.71
C ILE A 4 2.30 6.44 4.00
N PHE A 5 1.62 5.52 3.32
CA PHE A 5 2.30 4.46 2.57
C PHE A 5 1.55 4.15 1.27
N ASP A 6 2.31 3.60 0.33
CA ASP A 6 1.86 3.23 -1.01
C ASP A 6 2.56 1.94 -1.43
N THR A 7 1.88 1.11 -2.23
CA THR A 7 2.41 -0.18 -2.67
C THR A 7 2.31 -0.36 -4.18
N GLU A 8 3.40 -0.87 -4.78
CA GLU A 8 3.35 -1.42 -6.12
C GLU A 8 3.13 -2.93 -6.05
N THR A 9 2.37 -3.45 -7.00
CA THR A 9 1.93 -4.84 -6.98
C THR A 9 2.03 -5.50 -8.34
N THR A 10 2.00 -6.83 -8.36
CA THR A 10 1.97 -7.62 -9.61
C THR A 10 0.67 -7.47 -10.41
N GLY A 11 -0.30 -6.65 -9.98
CA GLY A 11 -1.55 -6.43 -10.71
C GLY A 11 -2.75 -6.13 -9.81
N LEU A 12 -3.94 -6.48 -10.27
CA LEU A 12 -5.20 -6.25 -9.56
C LEU A 12 -5.73 -7.56 -8.93
N PRO A 13 -6.55 -7.48 -7.86
CA PRO A 13 -7.09 -8.67 -7.22
C PRO A 13 -8.14 -9.32 -8.13
N LYS A 14 -8.21 -10.65 -8.15
CA LYS A 14 -9.21 -11.38 -8.96
C LYS A 14 -10.63 -11.04 -8.51
N LYS A 15 -10.82 -10.86 -7.20
CA LYS A 15 -12.07 -10.45 -6.55
C LYS A 15 -11.77 -9.43 -5.45
N TRP A 16 -12.32 -8.23 -5.61
CA TRP A 16 -12.17 -7.13 -4.66
C TRP A 16 -12.78 -7.37 -3.27
N LYS A 17 -13.68 -8.36 -3.14
CA LYS A 17 -14.39 -8.68 -1.89
C LYS A 17 -13.86 -9.93 -1.17
N SER A 18 -12.79 -10.53 -1.66
CA SER A 18 -12.18 -11.69 -0.98
C SER A 18 -11.49 -11.25 0.33
N PRO A 19 -11.51 -12.09 1.38
CA PRO A 19 -10.78 -11.78 2.61
C PRO A 19 -9.26 -11.81 2.38
N ILE A 20 -8.48 -11.17 3.26
CA ILE A 20 -7.00 -11.20 3.19
C ILE A 20 -6.40 -12.59 3.39
N THR A 21 -7.17 -13.52 3.95
CA THR A 21 -6.76 -14.93 4.12
C THR A 21 -6.79 -15.71 2.80
N ASP A 22 -7.50 -15.22 1.78
CA ASP A 22 -7.54 -15.78 0.43
C ASP A 22 -6.34 -15.25 -0.38
N THR A 23 -5.13 -15.64 0.03
CA THR A 23 -3.88 -15.06 -0.49
C THR A 23 -3.70 -15.26 -1.99
N ASP A 24 -4.31 -16.28 -2.61
CA ASP A 24 -4.20 -16.53 -4.06
C ASP A 24 -5.09 -15.61 -4.92
N ASN A 25 -6.03 -14.91 -4.28
CA ASN A 25 -6.85 -13.89 -4.92
C ASN A 25 -6.10 -12.56 -5.08
N TRP A 26 -5.27 -12.23 -4.10
CA TRP A 26 -4.58 -10.95 -4.00
C TRP A 26 -3.21 -11.00 -4.70
N PRO A 27 -2.83 -9.94 -5.43
CA PRO A 27 -1.53 -9.85 -6.09
C PRO A 27 -0.40 -9.76 -5.05
N ARG A 28 0.85 -9.92 -5.51
CA ARG A 28 2.02 -9.79 -4.65
C ARG A 28 2.43 -8.33 -4.55
N CYS A 29 2.81 -7.90 -3.35
CA CYS A 29 3.52 -6.63 -3.19
C CYS A 29 4.93 -6.79 -3.75
N ILE A 30 5.39 -5.80 -4.54
CA ILE A 30 6.72 -5.78 -5.14
C ILE A 30 7.54 -4.54 -4.72
N GLN A 31 6.86 -3.48 -4.28
CA GLN A 31 7.47 -2.31 -3.69
C GLN A 31 6.55 -1.77 -2.61
N ILE A 32 7.13 -1.19 -1.58
CA ILE A 32 6.41 -0.33 -0.65
C ILE A 32 7.26 0.90 -0.37
N ALA A 33 6.60 2.05 -0.33
CA ALA A 33 7.16 3.29 0.17
C ALA A 33 6.34 3.79 1.35
N TRP A 34 6.99 4.37 2.36
CA TRP A 34 6.27 5.04 3.44
C TRP A 34 6.99 6.28 3.95
N GLN A 35 6.18 7.18 4.49
CA GLN A 35 6.61 8.37 5.20
C GLN A 35 5.92 8.41 6.56
N LEU A 36 6.71 8.60 7.62
CA LEU A 36 6.23 8.82 8.97
C LEU A 36 6.33 10.30 9.29
N HIS A 37 5.20 10.91 9.65
CA HIS A 37 5.10 12.31 10.03
C HIS A 37 4.71 12.45 11.50
N ASP A 38 5.18 13.53 12.12
CA ASP A 38 4.80 13.89 13.48
C ASP A 38 3.37 14.47 13.55
N GLU A 39 2.98 15.03 14.70
CA GLU A 39 1.63 15.59 14.88
C GLU A 39 1.43 16.95 14.17
N LEU A 40 2.52 17.65 13.84
CA LEU A 40 2.53 18.91 13.11
C LEU A 40 2.69 18.71 11.59
N GLY A 41 2.92 17.46 11.15
CA GLY A 41 3.11 17.09 9.76
C GLY A 41 4.57 17.10 9.30
N GLU A 42 5.53 17.28 10.21
CA GLU A 42 6.95 17.23 9.89
C GLU A 42 7.40 15.79 9.57
N LEU A 43 8.20 15.63 8.53
CA LEU A 43 8.71 14.33 8.10
C LEU A 43 9.77 13.83 9.10
N ILE A 44 9.50 12.68 9.71
CA ILE A 44 10.41 11.99 10.64
C ILE A 44 11.25 10.95 9.89
N GLU A 45 10.61 10.17 9.03
CA GLU A 45 11.21 9.01 8.38
C GLU A 45 10.61 8.86 6.98
N SER A 46 11.45 8.53 5.99
CA SER A 46 11.03 8.18 4.64
C SER A 46 11.80 6.93 4.23
N GLN A 47 11.09 5.93 3.75
CA GLN A 47 11.66 4.67 3.31
C GLN A 47 11.01 4.21 2.01
N ASP A 48 11.79 3.51 1.19
CA ASP A 48 11.37 2.91 -0.07
C ASP A 48 12.13 1.58 -0.21
N PHE A 49 11.39 0.50 -0.43
CA PHE A 49 11.94 -0.83 -0.56
C PHE A 49 11.30 -1.60 -1.71
N LEU A 50 12.15 -2.20 -2.55
CA LEU A 50 11.77 -3.27 -3.46
C LEU A 50 11.76 -4.62 -2.72
N ILE A 51 10.85 -5.50 -3.14
CA ILE A 51 10.69 -6.85 -2.59
C ILE A 51 11.18 -7.86 -3.62
N ARG A 52 12.10 -8.72 -3.20
CA ARG A 52 12.58 -9.84 -4.02
C ARG A 52 11.44 -10.82 -4.33
N THR A 53 11.36 -11.33 -5.55
CA THR A 53 10.16 -12.07 -5.97
C THR A 53 10.14 -13.54 -5.55
N ASP A 54 11.22 -14.09 -4.98
CA ASP A 54 11.28 -15.41 -4.29
C ASP A 54 10.25 -16.45 -4.80
N GLY A 55 10.30 -16.78 -6.09
CA GLY A 55 9.46 -17.82 -6.71
C GLY A 55 8.19 -17.35 -7.45
N PHE A 56 7.99 -16.04 -7.66
CA PHE A 56 7.01 -15.51 -8.62
C PHE A 56 7.66 -14.56 -9.63
N ASN A 57 6.93 -14.26 -10.71
CA ASN A 57 7.35 -13.29 -11.71
C ASN A 57 6.41 -12.09 -11.69
N ILE A 58 6.96 -10.91 -11.94
CA ILE A 58 6.20 -9.68 -12.18
C ILE A 58 5.66 -9.74 -13.61
N PRO A 59 4.33 -9.67 -13.82
CA PRO A 59 3.75 -9.65 -15.16
C PRO A 59 4.22 -8.43 -15.96
N TYR A 60 4.46 -8.61 -17.27
CA TYR A 60 4.91 -7.54 -18.14
C TYR A 60 3.96 -6.33 -18.15
N ASP A 61 2.64 -6.57 -18.10
CA ASP A 61 1.65 -5.50 -18.05
C ASP A 61 1.79 -4.62 -16.79
N ALA A 62 2.15 -5.21 -15.65
CA ALA A 62 2.42 -4.46 -14.42
C ALA A 62 3.76 -3.71 -14.54
N GLU A 63 4.80 -4.38 -15.04
CA GLU A 63 6.11 -3.78 -15.30
C GLU A 63 6.02 -2.55 -16.23
N GLN A 64 5.14 -2.55 -17.23
CA GLN A 64 4.93 -1.38 -18.10
C GLN A 64 4.33 -0.18 -17.37
N ILE A 65 3.61 -0.39 -16.27
CA ILE A 65 2.96 0.66 -15.49
C ILE A 65 3.96 1.28 -14.50
N HIS A 66 4.58 0.44 -13.66
CA HIS A 66 5.43 0.90 -12.56
C HIS A 66 6.94 0.82 -12.86
N GLY A 67 7.36 0.14 -13.93
CA GLY A 67 8.76 0.09 -14.38
C GLY A 67 9.66 -0.89 -13.60
N ILE A 68 9.08 -1.81 -12.82
CA ILE A 68 9.84 -2.75 -11.97
C ILE A 68 9.82 -4.13 -12.64
N SER A 69 10.98 -4.57 -13.12
CA SER A 69 11.12 -5.91 -13.68
C SER A 69 11.40 -6.94 -12.59
N THR A 70 11.14 -8.22 -12.90
CA THR A 70 11.50 -9.32 -11.99
C THR A 70 13.00 -9.32 -11.69
N GLN A 71 13.83 -9.07 -12.72
CA GLN A 71 15.28 -8.97 -12.56
C GLN A 71 15.68 -7.82 -11.62
N LEU A 72 15.06 -6.64 -11.78
CA LEU A 72 15.37 -5.49 -10.92
C LEU A 72 15.02 -5.77 -9.45
N ALA A 73 13.85 -6.37 -9.22
CA ALA A 73 13.38 -6.77 -7.90
C ALA A 73 14.28 -7.85 -7.28
N ASP A 74 14.78 -8.79 -8.07
CA ASP A 74 15.69 -9.83 -7.59
C ASP A 74 17.10 -9.33 -7.28
N GLU A 75 17.60 -8.35 -8.05
CA GLU A 75 18.91 -7.76 -7.86
C GLU A 75 18.97 -6.76 -6.69
N ASN A 76 17.92 -5.95 -6.51
CA ASN A 76 17.93 -4.82 -5.58
C ASN A 76 16.93 -4.95 -4.41
N GLY A 77 16.05 -5.94 -4.46
CA GLY A 77 15.02 -6.13 -3.45
C GLY A 77 15.52 -6.78 -2.17
N ILE A 78 14.84 -6.46 -1.07
CA ILE A 78 15.01 -7.17 0.21
C ILE A 78 14.02 -8.33 0.30
N SER A 79 14.26 -9.25 1.25
CA SER A 79 13.31 -10.33 1.50
C SER A 79 11.99 -9.78 2.05
N LEU A 80 10.87 -10.43 1.72
CA LEU A 80 9.57 -10.04 2.24
C LEU A 80 9.53 -10.03 3.78
N SER A 81 10.17 -11.02 4.43
CA SER A 81 10.22 -11.09 5.90
C SER A 81 10.88 -9.85 6.50
N GLU A 82 12.05 -9.48 5.95
CA GLU A 82 12.77 -8.29 6.41
C GLU A 82 11.93 -7.02 6.21
N LEU A 83 11.24 -6.90 5.08
CA LEU A 83 10.37 -5.76 4.83
C LEU A 83 9.25 -5.67 5.86
N LEU A 84 8.54 -6.76 6.10
CA LEU A 84 7.39 -6.79 7.01
C LEU A 84 7.81 -6.47 8.45
N GLU A 85 9.01 -6.87 8.87
CA GLU A 85 9.59 -6.47 10.16
C GLU A 85 9.84 -4.96 10.23
N LYS A 86 10.50 -4.37 9.22
CA LYS A 86 10.72 -2.91 9.16
C LYS A 86 9.39 -2.15 9.16
N PHE A 87 8.41 -2.62 8.40
CA PHE A 87 7.11 -1.99 8.32
C PHE A 87 6.35 -2.09 9.65
N ASN A 88 6.40 -3.23 10.35
CA ASN A 88 5.85 -3.36 11.70
C ASN A 88 6.52 -2.41 12.71
N ILE A 89 7.83 -2.16 12.58
CA ILE A 89 8.53 -1.15 13.41
C ILE A 89 7.97 0.24 13.12
N ALA A 90 7.77 0.61 11.86
CA ALA A 90 7.14 1.87 11.50
C ALA A 90 5.71 1.96 12.06
N LEU A 91 4.89 0.93 11.88
CA LEU A 91 3.52 0.83 12.40
C LEU A 91 3.44 0.91 13.93
N SER A 92 4.47 0.47 14.65
CA SER A 92 4.52 0.58 16.12
C SER A 92 4.62 2.02 16.61
N LYS A 93 5.16 2.93 15.78
CA LYS A 93 5.26 4.37 16.06
C LYS A 93 4.00 5.13 15.60
N THR A 94 3.17 4.49 14.79
CA THR A 94 2.04 5.10 14.09
C THR A 94 0.81 5.22 14.98
N LYS A 95 0.13 6.38 14.91
CA LYS A 95 -1.20 6.58 15.51
C LYS A 95 -2.32 6.50 14.46
N PHE A 96 -2.05 6.97 13.24
CA PHE A 96 -2.98 6.96 12.12
C PHE A 96 -2.29 6.48 10.86
N VAL A 97 -2.95 5.59 10.14
CA VAL A 97 -2.53 5.17 8.80
C VAL A 97 -3.27 6.05 7.79
N VAL A 98 -2.53 6.60 6.84
CA VAL A 98 -3.02 7.52 5.82
C VAL A 98 -2.66 6.94 4.46
N GLY A 99 -3.55 7.07 3.50
CA GLY A 99 -3.28 6.66 2.13
C GLY A 99 -4.41 7.08 1.21
N GLN A 100 -4.19 6.89 -0.09
CA GLN A 100 -5.13 7.23 -1.13
C GLN A 100 -5.75 5.94 -1.68
N ASN A 101 -7.05 5.72 -1.43
CA ASN A 101 -7.70 4.43 -1.71
C ASN A 101 -7.02 3.27 -0.98
N VAL A 102 -6.55 3.58 0.23
CA VAL A 102 -5.73 2.75 1.12
C VAL A 102 -6.34 1.38 1.44
N GLY A 103 -7.63 1.18 1.19
CA GLY A 103 -8.27 -0.13 1.29
C GLY A 103 -7.61 -1.18 0.38
N PHE A 104 -7.06 -0.80 -0.77
CA PHE A 104 -6.31 -1.72 -1.61
C PHE A 104 -4.98 -2.10 -0.93
N ASP A 105 -4.14 -1.12 -0.62
CA ASP A 105 -2.81 -1.32 0.00
C ASP A 105 -2.87 -2.07 1.33
N LEU A 106 -3.89 -1.80 2.16
CA LEU A 106 -4.13 -2.51 3.41
C LEU A 106 -4.38 -4.00 3.19
N ASN A 107 -5.14 -4.35 2.15
CA ASN A 107 -5.42 -5.75 1.84
C ASN A 107 -4.16 -6.43 1.27
N ILE A 108 -3.40 -5.74 0.43
CA ILE A 108 -2.12 -6.24 -0.10
C ILE A 108 -1.14 -6.55 1.03
N MET A 109 -0.86 -5.56 1.88
CA MET A 109 0.07 -5.75 2.99
C MET A 109 -0.49 -6.75 4.02
N GLY A 110 -1.79 -6.70 4.30
CA GLY A 110 -2.46 -7.69 5.15
C GLY A 110 -2.33 -9.12 4.63
N CYS A 111 -2.41 -9.33 3.32
CA CYS A 111 -2.16 -10.61 2.69
C CYS A 111 -0.70 -11.06 2.85
N GLU A 112 0.28 -10.17 2.62
CA GLU A 112 1.70 -10.53 2.78
C GLU A 112 2.03 -10.88 4.24
N PHE A 113 1.49 -10.14 5.22
CA PHE A 113 1.57 -10.50 6.64
C PHE A 113 0.97 -11.89 6.92
N HIS A 114 -0.22 -12.15 6.37
CA HIS A 114 -0.87 -13.45 6.52
C HIS A 114 -0.07 -14.59 5.86
N ARG A 115 0.54 -14.36 4.68
CA ARG A 115 1.37 -15.36 3.97
C ARG A 115 2.57 -15.81 4.82
N LEU A 116 3.22 -14.89 5.53
CA LEU A 116 4.36 -15.20 6.39
C LEU A 116 3.97 -15.53 7.85
N GLY A 117 2.68 -15.47 8.18
CA GLY A 117 2.20 -15.70 9.55
C GLY A 117 2.73 -14.68 10.56
N ILE A 118 3.08 -13.48 10.10
CA ILE A 118 3.62 -12.40 10.94
C ILE A 118 2.44 -11.58 11.47
N GLU A 119 2.35 -11.45 12.79
CA GLU A 119 1.33 -10.60 13.40
C GLU A 119 1.56 -9.12 13.09
N THR A 120 0.48 -8.37 12.89
CA THR A 120 0.53 -6.92 12.63
C THR A 120 -0.63 -6.19 13.29
N ASN A 121 -0.40 -4.92 13.62
CA ASN A 121 -1.44 -3.97 14.06
C ASN A 121 -2.01 -3.14 12.90
N LEU A 122 -1.53 -3.32 11.66
CA LEU A 122 -1.92 -2.52 10.49
C LEU A 122 -3.44 -2.31 10.40
N ASN A 123 -4.21 -3.41 10.39
CA ASN A 123 -5.68 -3.39 10.25
C ASN A 123 -6.43 -2.99 11.53
N LYS A 124 -5.71 -2.70 12.62
CA LYS A 124 -6.28 -2.22 13.90
C LYS A 124 -6.10 -0.71 14.07
N LEU A 125 -5.17 -0.10 13.34
CA LEU A 125 -4.89 1.32 13.44
C LEU A 125 -6.01 2.14 12.78
N PRO A 126 -6.38 3.31 13.34
CA PRO A 126 -7.30 4.22 12.70
C PRO A 126 -6.82 4.66 11.31
N LEU A 127 -7.75 4.70 10.37
CA LEU A 127 -7.50 4.96 8.96
C LEU A 127 -8.00 6.35 8.54
N LEU A 128 -7.17 7.09 7.80
CA LEU A 128 -7.53 8.33 7.13
C LEU A 128 -7.35 8.15 5.62
N ASP A 129 -8.45 7.85 4.93
CA ASP A 129 -8.46 7.74 3.47
C ASP A 129 -8.66 9.12 2.83
N THR A 130 -7.69 9.54 2.02
CA THR A 130 -7.71 10.84 1.33
C THR A 130 -8.57 10.83 0.06
N CYS A 131 -9.16 9.69 -0.27
CA CYS A 131 -9.77 9.34 -1.54
C CYS A 131 -11.30 9.13 -1.39
N THR A 132 -12.00 10.05 -0.72
CA THR A 132 -13.41 9.88 -0.33
C THR A 132 -14.30 11.02 -0.82
N GLU A 133 -15.62 10.83 -0.78
CA GLU A 133 -16.56 11.92 -1.08
C GLU A 133 -16.38 13.13 -0.14
N LYS A 134 -15.91 12.90 1.10
CA LYS A 134 -15.61 13.97 2.05
C LYS A 134 -14.44 14.82 1.59
N THR A 135 -13.37 14.19 1.12
CA THR A 135 -12.21 14.92 0.59
C THR A 135 -12.53 15.58 -0.75
N ALA A 136 -13.33 14.96 -1.61
CA ALA A 136 -13.84 15.60 -2.83
C ALA A 136 -14.66 16.88 -2.51
N ALA A 137 -15.52 16.83 -1.49
CA ALA A 137 -16.29 18.00 -1.05
C ALA A 137 -15.42 19.13 -0.45
N LEU A 138 -14.27 18.77 0.13
CA LEU A 138 -13.27 19.73 0.61
C LEU A 138 -12.49 20.37 -0.54
N CYS A 139 -12.01 19.56 -1.49
CA CYS A 139 -11.21 20.03 -2.63
C CYS A 139 -12.04 20.75 -3.69
N GLN A 140 -13.33 20.43 -3.81
CA GLN A 140 -14.29 21.02 -4.75
C GLN A 140 -13.85 21.00 -6.22
N ILE A 141 -13.10 19.96 -6.61
CA ILE A 141 -12.61 19.83 -7.99
C ILE A 141 -13.82 19.54 -8.90
N PRO A 142 -14.06 20.32 -9.97
CA PRO A 142 -15.18 20.08 -10.87
C PRO A 142 -14.97 18.83 -11.74
N GLY A 143 -16.08 18.22 -12.21
CA GLY A 143 -16.03 17.11 -13.18
C GLY A 143 -16.19 15.70 -12.60
N GLY A 144 -16.73 15.56 -11.38
CA GLY A 144 -17.02 14.25 -10.81
C GLY A 144 -18.25 13.57 -11.43
N ARG A 145 -18.30 12.24 -11.31
CA ARG A 145 -19.42 11.42 -11.81
C ARG A 145 -20.74 11.83 -11.16
N GLY A 146 -21.81 11.87 -11.97
CA GLY A 146 -23.16 12.15 -11.49
C GLY A 146 -23.38 13.58 -10.98
N GLY A 147 -22.57 14.55 -11.44
CA GLY A 147 -22.68 15.95 -11.03
C GLY A 147 -22.05 16.26 -9.66
N LYS A 148 -21.31 15.30 -9.08
CA LYS A 148 -20.55 15.49 -7.84
C LYS A 148 -19.19 16.15 -8.11
N PHE A 149 -18.50 16.54 -7.05
CA PHE A 149 -17.08 16.90 -7.14
C PHE A 149 -16.24 15.69 -7.54
N LYS A 150 -15.23 15.93 -8.35
CA LYS A 150 -14.22 14.97 -8.76
C LYS A 150 -13.45 14.52 -7.52
N LEU A 151 -13.19 13.24 -7.43
CA LEU A 151 -12.37 12.74 -6.35
C LEU A 151 -10.90 13.11 -6.63
N PRO A 152 -10.04 13.26 -5.60
CA PRO A 152 -8.67 13.76 -5.76
C PRO A 152 -7.68 12.82 -6.50
N TRP A 153 -8.13 12.06 -7.49
CA TRP A 153 -7.34 11.13 -8.31
C TRP A 153 -7.89 10.95 -9.74
N ASP A 154 -9.21 11.14 -9.93
CA ASP A 154 -9.85 11.03 -11.25
C ASP A 154 -9.30 12.12 -12.18
#